data_AF-A0A4Q7S8P1-F1
#
_entry.id   AF-A0A4Q7S8P1-F1
#
_cell.length_a   1.000
_cell.length_b   1.000
_cell.length_c   1.000
_cell.angle_alpha   90.00
_cell.angle_beta   90.00
_cell.angle_gamma   90.00
#
_symmetry.space_group_name_H-M   'P 1'
#
loop_
_entity.id
_entity.type
_entity.pdbx_description
1 polymer ?
#
loop_
_entity_poly.entity_id
_entity_poly.type
_entity_poly.pdbx_seq_one_letter_code
_entity_poly.pdbx_strand_id
1 'polypeptide(L)'
;MQKEIADPAAQAPNAARAGWLRVLALAQSDALDAAYARLAEAATPPAYRLLRKPETGMAMVRARAGGTGAQFNLGEMSVTRCAVVLDEAEGQAATAGVSYVQGRGMRHAEQAAVLDALLQRPAWHQRVQDTVIAPLARALSDRAARQAATAAQTRVEFFTMARGDD
;
A
#
# COMPACT_ATOMS: atom_id res chain seq x y z
N MET A 1 -2.70 -6.75 38.05
CA MET A 1 -2.18 -6.95 36.67
C MET A 1 -2.83 -5.91 35.78
N GLN A 2 -2.21 -4.72 35.70
CA GLN A 2 -2.75 -3.54 35.04
C GLN A 2 -2.77 -3.76 33.52
N LYS A 3 -3.93 -3.54 32.92
CA LYS A 3 -4.16 -3.61 31.48
C LYS A 3 -3.99 -2.19 30.96
N GLU A 4 -2.79 -1.87 30.52
CA GLU A 4 -2.49 -0.57 29.91
C GLU A 4 -3.15 -0.52 28.53
N ILE A 5 -4.30 0.16 28.46
CA ILE A 5 -4.99 0.47 27.22
C ILE A 5 -4.17 1.59 26.58
N ALA A 6 -3.39 1.25 25.56
CA ALA A 6 -2.67 2.23 24.78
C ALA A 6 -3.65 3.27 24.21
N ASP A 7 -3.32 4.54 24.43
CA ASP A 7 -4.08 5.72 24.02
C ASP A 7 -4.24 5.79 22.49
N PRO A 8 -5.48 5.80 21.95
CA PRO A 8 -5.72 5.87 20.50
C PRO A 8 -5.27 7.20 19.87
N ALA A 9 -4.90 8.22 20.65
CA ALA A 9 -4.45 9.52 20.12
C ALA A 9 -2.97 9.55 19.65
N ALA A 10 -2.18 8.50 19.87
CA ALA A 10 -0.76 8.44 19.46
C ALA A 10 -0.53 8.01 17.99
N GLN A 11 -1.57 7.80 17.18
CA GLN A 11 -1.51 7.16 15.86
C GLN A 11 -1.35 8.09 14.63
N ALA A 12 -1.16 9.40 14.82
CA ALA A 12 -1.05 10.35 13.73
C ALA A 12 0.18 10.20 12.79
N PRO A 13 1.42 9.89 13.27
CA PRO A 13 2.57 9.75 12.35
C PRO A 13 2.55 8.44 11.54
N ASN A 14 1.75 7.45 11.94
CA ASN A 14 1.69 6.14 11.26
C ASN A 14 0.65 6.13 10.12
N ALA A 15 -0.39 6.97 10.17
CA ALA A 15 -1.47 6.97 9.17
C ALA A 15 -0.99 7.39 7.78
N ALA A 16 -0.15 8.42 7.69
CA ALA A 16 0.40 8.89 6.41
C ALA A 16 1.27 7.81 5.75
N ARG A 17 2.18 7.20 6.52
CA ARG A 17 3.05 6.12 6.04
C ARG A 17 2.27 4.87 5.65
N ALA A 18 1.30 4.47 6.46
CA ALA A 18 0.39 3.38 6.13
C ALA A 18 -0.39 3.65 4.83
N GLY A 19 -0.78 4.91 4.60
CA GLY A 19 -1.46 5.35 3.39
C GLY A 19 -0.65 5.08 2.12
N TRP A 20 0.59 5.57 2.03
CA TRP A 20 1.40 5.32 0.84
C TRP A 20 1.85 3.86 0.72
N LEU A 21 2.12 3.17 1.84
CA LEU A 21 2.46 1.74 1.81
C LEU A 21 1.31 0.90 1.23
N ARG A 22 0.07 1.26 1.57
CA ARG A 22 -1.12 0.65 0.97
C ARG A 22 -1.18 0.89 -0.54
N VAL A 23 -0.96 2.13 -0.99
CA VAL A 23 -0.97 2.47 -2.42
C VAL A 23 0.09 1.67 -3.17
N LEU A 24 1.32 1.63 -2.65
CA LEU A 24 2.43 0.87 -3.24
C LEU A 24 2.10 -0.61 -3.32
N ALA A 25 1.64 -1.23 -2.21
CA ALA A 25 1.34 -2.66 -2.18
C ALA A 25 0.17 -3.09 -3.09
N LEU A 26 -0.77 -2.19 -3.38
CA LEU A 26 -1.94 -2.45 -4.23
C LEU A 26 -1.75 -1.99 -5.69
N ALA A 27 -0.66 -1.30 -6.00
CA ALA A 27 -0.38 -0.84 -7.35
C ALA A 27 -0.25 -2.02 -8.32
N GLN A 28 -0.65 -1.82 -9.58
CA GLN A 28 -0.26 -2.76 -10.62
C GLN A 28 1.24 -2.61 -10.90
N SER A 29 1.94 -3.73 -11.05
CA SER A 29 3.42 -3.73 -11.15
C SER A 29 3.92 -2.93 -12.35
N ASP A 30 3.24 -2.98 -13.48
CA ASP A 30 3.55 -2.21 -14.69
C ASP A 30 3.40 -0.69 -14.46
N ALA A 31 2.34 -0.27 -13.77
CA ALA A 31 2.12 1.13 -13.42
C ALA A 31 3.17 1.63 -12.41
N LEU A 32 3.53 0.79 -11.43
CA LEU A 32 4.61 1.10 -10.48
C LEU A 32 5.96 1.21 -11.19
N ASP A 33 6.27 0.27 -12.09
CA ASP A 33 7.49 0.28 -12.89
C ASP A 33 7.62 1.56 -13.71
N ALA A 34 6.56 1.97 -14.40
CA ALA A 34 6.54 3.18 -15.19
C ALA A 34 6.67 4.45 -14.31
N ALA A 35 6.01 4.49 -13.15
CA ALA A 35 6.13 5.61 -12.23
C ALA A 35 7.53 5.72 -11.62
N TYR A 36 8.14 4.58 -11.27
CA TYR A 36 9.50 4.53 -10.75
C TYR A 36 10.53 4.96 -11.80
N ALA A 37 10.38 4.53 -13.05
CA ALA A 37 11.23 4.97 -14.16
C ALA A 37 11.17 6.49 -14.36
N ARG A 38 9.96 7.08 -14.42
CA ARG A 38 9.77 8.54 -14.54
C ARG A 38 10.39 9.31 -13.37
N LEU A 39 10.30 8.78 -12.15
CA LEU A 39 10.95 9.39 -10.99
C LEU A 39 12.47 9.42 -11.16
N ALA A 40 13.06 8.30 -11.61
CA ALA A 40 14.51 8.17 -11.81
C ALA A 40 15.03 9.04 -12.97
N GLU A 41 14.24 9.25 -14.01
CA GLU A 41 14.54 10.20 -15.10
C GLU A 41 14.52 11.66 -14.62
N ALA A 42 13.57 12.01 -13.74
CA ALA A 42 13.42 13.37 -13.23
C ALA A 42 14.48 13.75 -12.19
N ALA A 43 14.91 12.78 -11.37
CA ALA A 43 15.99 12.96 -10.41
C ALA A 43 16.59 11.60 -10.04
N THR A 44 17.92 11.50 -10.08
CA THR A 44 18.64 10.30 -9.64
C THR A 44 18.38 10.04 -8.15
N PRO A 45 17.74 8.91 -7.78
CA PRO A 45 17.53 8.57 -6.38
C PRO A 45 18.87 8.34 -5.67
N PRO A 46 18.98 8.61 -4.35
CA PRO A 46 20.16 8.27 -3.58
C PRO A 46 20.43 6.77 -3.67
N ALA A 47 21.70 6.39 -3.55
CA ALA A 47 22.06 4.99 -3.41
C ALA A 47 21.38 4.36 -2.18
N TYR A 48 21.02 3.10 -2.30
CA TYR A 48 20.48 2.30 -1.21
C TYR A 48 21.17 0.95 -1.15
N ARG A 49 21.14 0.36 0.04
CA ARG A 49 21.57 -1.02 0.27
C ARG A 49 20.40 -1.87 0.76
N LEU A 50 20.39 -3.13 0.34
CA LEU A 50 19.38 -4.10 0.77
C LEU A 50 19.70 -4.56 2.20
N LEU A 51 18.86 -4.16 3.16
CA LEU A 51 18.86 -4.77 4.50
C LEU A 51 18.29 -6.19 4.45
N ARG A 52 17.32 -6.39 3.55
CA ARG A 52 16.74 -7.68 3.21
C ARG A 52 16.44 -7.69 1.72
N LYS A 53 17.07 -8.63 0.99
CA LYS A 53 16.74 -8.87 -0.43
C LYS A 53 15.25 -9.22 -0.58
N PRO A 54 14.61 -8.93 -1.72
CA PRO A 54 13.25 -9.36 -1.97
C PRO A 54 13.12 -10.88 -1.78
N GLU A 55 12.22 -11.29 -0.90
CA GLU A 55 12.02 -12.67 -0.51
C GLU A 55 10.53 -13.00 -0.54
N THR A 56 10.15 -13.98 -1.36
CA THR A 56 8.79 -14.52 -1.41
C THR A 56 8.63 -15.63 -0.39
N GLY A 57 7.69 -15.46 0.54
CA GLY A 57 7.24 -16.47 1.47
C GLY A 57 5.73 -16.59 1.47
N MET A 58 5.18 -17.07 2.59
CA MET A 58 3.74 -17.21 2.80
C MET A 58 3.31 -16.49 4.07
N ALA A 59 2.10 -15.94 4.06
CA ALA A 59 1.42 -15.38 5.21
C ALA A 59 0.12 -16.14 5.45
N MET A 60 -0.10 -16.56 6.71
CA MET A 60 -1.34 -17.19 7.14
C MET A 60 -2.49 -16.16 7.09
N VAL A 61 -3.51 -16.45 6.29
CA VAL A 61 -4.74 -15.66 6.21
C VAL A 61 -5.69 -16.13 7.30
N ARG A 62 -6.13 -15.21 8.16
CA ARG A 62 -7.11 -15.48 9.21
C ARG A 62 -8.45 -14.83 8.87
N ALA A 63 -9.52 -15.60 8.97
CA ALA A 63 -10.89 -15.13 8.79
C ALA A 63 -11.64 -15.14 10.12
N ARG A 64 -12.86 -14.60 10.12
CA ARG A 64 -13.78 -14.63 11.27
C ARG A 64 -15.08 -15.32 10.87
N ALA A 65 -15.55 -16.26 11.69
CA ALA A 65 -16.82 -16.95 11.45
C ALA A 65 -17.98 -15.93 11.38
N GLY A 66 -18.78 -15.96 10.32
CA GLY A 66 -19.86 -14.97 10.10
C GLY A 66 -19.38 -13.51 9.96
N GLY A 67 -18.10 -13.28 9.64
CA GLY A 67 -17.50 -11.95 9.46
C GLY A 67 -17.04 -11.27 10.75
N THR A 68 -17.69 -11.53 11.89
CA THR A 68 -17.38 -10.86 13.18
C THR A 68 -17.06 -11.82 14.32
N GLY A 69 -17.28 -13.12 14.15
CA GLY A 69 -17.08 -14.14 15.17
C GLY A 69 -15.63 -14.52 15.45
N ALA A 70 -15.45 -15.74 15.95
CA ALA A 70 -14.15 -16.29 16.30
C ALA A 70 -13.19 -16.35 15.10
N GLN A 71 -11.90 -16.12 15.34
CA GLN A 71 -10.87 -16.20 14.32
C GLN A 71 -10.54 -17.66 14.00
N PHE A 72 -10.28 -17.96 12.73
CA PHE A 72 -9.77 -19.24 12.28
C PHE A 72 -8.80 -19.07 11.11
N ASN A 73 -7.96 -20.06 10.86
CA ASN A 73 -7.02 -20.05 9.73
C ASN A 73 -7.77 -20.40 8.44
N LEU A 74 -7.87 -19.46 7.51
CA LEU A 74 -8.55 -19.63 6.22
C LEU A 74 -7.64 -20.31 5.20
N GLY A 75 -6.33 -20.08 5.30
CA GLY A 75 -5.34 -20.60 4.38
C GLY A 75 -4.07 -19.76 4.39
N GLU A 76 -3.30 -19.83 3.31
CA GLU A 76 -2.04 -19.09 3.15
C GLU A 76 -2.05 -18.27 1.86
N MET A 77 -1.37 -17.14 1.88
CA MET A 77 -1.16 -16.28 0.72
C MET A 77 0.33 -16.03 0.51
N SER A 78 0.79 -16.10 -0.74
CA SER A 78 2.16 -15.69 -1.04
C SER A 78 2.35 -14.20 -0.80
N VAL A 79 3.45 -13.84 -0.14
CA VAL A 79 3.83 -12.45 0.13
C VAL A 79 5.31 -12.28 -0.15
N THR A 80 5.68 -11.21 -0.85
CA THR A 80 7.07 -10.83 -1.06
C THR A 80 7.40 -9.63 -0.19
N ARG A 81 8.45 -9.76 0.63
CA ARG A 81 8.93 -8.70 1.52
C ARG A 81 10.29 -8.19 1.07
N CYS A 82 10.55 -6.90 1.25
CA CYS A 82 11.86 -6.29 1.01
C CYS A 82 12.13 -5.22 2.06
N ALA A 83 13.41 -4.99 2.38
CA ALA A 83 13.82 -3.88 3.22
C ALA A 83 15.11 -3.26 2.68
N VAL A 84 15.13 -1.94 2.59
CA VAL A 84 16.28 -1.15 2.12
C VAL A 84 16.65 -0.11 3.16
N VAL A 85 17.83 0.45 3.01
CA VAL A 85 18.20 1.69 3.69
C VAL A 85 18.89 2.61 2.70
N LEU A 86 18.44 3.86 2.67
CA LEU A 86 19.13 4.96 2.00
C LEU A 86 20.24 5.44 2.92
N ASP A 87 21.45 5.56 2.38
CA ASP A 87 22.59 6.03 3.15
C ASP A 87 22.43 7.52 3.54
N GLU A 88 23.19 7.92 4.55
CA GLU A 88 23.27 9.32 4.97
C GLU A 88 23.74 10.19 3.81
N ALA A 89 23.04 11.29 3.58
CA ALA A 89 23.44 12.26 2.57
C ALA A 89 22.91 13.65 2.93
N GLU A 90 23.75 14.66 2.76
CA GLU A 90 23.35 16.07 2.85
C GLU A 90 22.58 16.42 4.14
N GLY A 91 23.11 16.04 5.29
CA GLY A 91 22.51 16.34 6.60
C GLY A 91 21.23 15.54 6.91
N GLN A 92 20.88 14.54 6.11
CA GLN A 92 19.78 13.62 6.37
C GLN A 92 20.31 12.28 6.87
N ALA A 93 19.73 11.80 7.96
CA ALA A 93 20.06 10.51 8.56
C ALA A 93 19.70 9.33 7.62
N ALA A 94 20.36 8.19 7.85
CA ALA A 94 20.06 6.96 7.15
C ALA A 94 18.57 6.62 7.33
N THR A 95 17.88 6.31 6.23
CA THR A 95 16.42 6.15 6.24
C THR A 95 16.05 4.77 5.72
N ALA A 96 15.40 3.97 6.57
CA ALA A 96 14.98 2.62 6.22
C ALA A 96 13.60 2.60 5.56
N GLY A 97 13.46 1.81 4.50
CA GLY A 97 12.19 1.56 3.82
C GLY A 97 11.84 0.09 3.79
N VAL A 98 10.55 -0.21 3.81
CA VAL A 98 10.03 -1.58 3.87
C VAL A 98 8.91 -1.78 2.87
N SER A 99 8.71 -3.03 2.45
CA SER A 99 7.55 -3.41 1.67
C SER A 99 7.09 -4.83 1.99
N TYR A 100 5.78 -5.03 1.84
CA TYR A 100 5.11 -6.32 1.85
C TYR A 100 4.07 -6.30 0.75
N VAL A 101 4.27 -7.12 -0.27
CA VAL A 101 3.46 -7.13 -1.49
C VAL A 101 2.85 -8.51 -1.68
N GLN A 102 1.57 -8.56 -2.03
CA GLN A 102 0.91 -9.82 -2.36
C GLN A 102 1.58 -10.47 -3.59
N GLY A 103 1.75 -11.79 -3.52
CA GLY A 103 2.31 -12.58 -4.61
C GLY A 103 3.83 -12.65 -4.59
N ARG A 104 4.43 -12.72 -5.77
CA ARG A 104 5.84 -13.09 -5.99
C ARG A 104 6.67 -11.99 -6.69
N GLY A 105 6.17 -10.75 -6.71
CA GLY A 105 6.78 -9.63 -7.41
C GLY A 105 8.00 -9.07 -6.69
N MET A 106 9.19 -9.64 -6.91
CA MET A 106 10.44 -9.20 -6.28
C MET A 106 10.80 -7.76 -6.62
N ARG A 107 10.76 -7.40 -7.91
CA ARG A 107 11.04 -6.04 -8.39
C ARG A 107 10.08 -5.01 -7.80
N HIS A 108 8.79 -5.33 -7.79
CA HIS A 108 7.76 -4.50 -7.16
C HIS A 108 8.10 -4.28 -5.69
N ALA A 109 8.36 -5.35 -4.93
CA ALA A 109 8.70 -5.24 -3.51
C ALA A 109 9.94 -4.37 -3.27
N GLU A 110 10.97 -4.50 -4.09
CA GLU A 110 12.16 -3.65 -4.00
C GLU A 110 11.84 -2.17 -4.25
N GLN A 111 11.17 -1.85 -5.36
CA GLN A 111 10.77 -0.48 -5.68
C GLN A 111 9.90 0.15 -4.59
N ALA A 112 8.92 -0.61 -4.07
CA ALA A 112 8.07 -0.15 -2.99
C ALA A 112 8.87 0.15 -1.70
N ALA A 113 9.88 -0.66 -1.37
CA ALA A 113 10.73 -0.41 -0.21
C ALA A 113 11.60 0.85 -0.41
N VAL A 114 12.14 1.06 -1.62
CA VAL A 114 12.89 2.30 -1.95
C VAL A 114 11.99 3.52 -1.86
N LEU A 115 10.78 3.46 -2.43
CA LEU A 115 9.83 4.56 -2.40
C LEU A 115 9.36 4.90 -0.98
N ASP A 116 9.15 3.89 -0.12
CA ASP A 116 8.87 4.11 1.31
C ASP A 116 10.03 4.84 2.01
N ALA A 117 11.29 4.48 1.72
CA ALA A 117 12.45 5.21 2.26
C ALA A 117 12.52 6.66 1.74
N LEU A 118 12.27 6.88 0.45
CA LEU A 118 12.28 8.21 -0.16
C LEU A 118 11.17 9.12 0.39
N LEU A 119 9.96 8.59 0.59
CA LEU A 119 8.82 9.34 1.14
C LEU A 119 9.05 9.82 2.58
N GLN A 120 9.96 9.21 3.32
CA GLN A 120 10.35 9.64 4.65
C GLN A 120 11.37 10.80 4.64
N ARG A 121 12.03 11.06 3.50
CA ARG A 121 13.00 12.16 3.35
C ARG A 121 12.29 13.43 2.86
N PRO A 122 12.37 14.57 3.59
CA PRO A 122 11.71 15.81 3.17
C PRO A 122 12.06 16.27 1.75
N ALA A 123 13.31 16.09 1.32
CA ALA A 123 13.79 16.45 -0.02
C ALA A 123 13.14 15.65 -1.17
N TRP A 124 12.59 14.47 -0.85
CA TRP A 124 11.99 13.56 -1.83
C TRP A 124 10.47 13.43 -1.69
N HIS A 125 9.93 13.70 -0.49
CA HIS A 125 8.52 13.47 -0.16
C HIS A 125 7.56 13.97 -1.23
N GLN A 126 7.60 15.28 -1.53
CA GLN A 126 6.65 15.88 -2.46
C GLN A 126 6.79 15.33 -3.89
N ARG A 127 8.03 15.15 -4.36
CA ARG A 127 8.29 14.61 -5.70
C ARG A 127 7.75 13.19 -5.85
N VAL A 128 7.96 12.33 -4.86
CA VAL A 128 7.46 10.96 -4.89
C VAL A 128 5.94 10.93 -4.74
N GLN A 129 5.35 11.82 -3.92
CA GLN A 129 3.90 11.96 -3.84
C GLN A 129 3.30 12.27 -5.20
N ASP A 130 3.81 13.28 -5.90
CA ASP A 130 3.24 13.76 -7.16
C ASP A 130 3.51 12.81 -8.34
N THR A 131 4.71 12.23 -8.39
CA THR A 131 5.15 11.41 -9.54
C THR A 131 4.66 9.97 -9.44
N VAL A 132 4.51 9.45 -8.22
CA VAL A 132 4.26 8.04 -7.95
C VAL A 132 2.96 7.82 -7.18
N ILE A 133 2.81 8.36 -5.98
CA ILE A 133 1.71 7.99 -5.09
C ILE A 133 0.36 8.51 -5.60
N ALA A 134 0.24 9.78 -5.95
CA ALA A 134 -1.02 10.36 -6.40
C ALA A 134 -1.54 9.70 -7.70
N PRO A 135 -0.72 9.46 -8.74
CA PRO A 135 -1.17 8.74 -9.94
C PRO A 135 -1.61 7.30 -9.65
N LEU A 136 -0.86 6.56 -8.82
CA LEU A 136 -1.19 5.17 -8.47
C LEU A 136 -2.46 5.09 -7.61
N ALA A 137 -2.62 6.01 -6.65
CA ALA A 137 -3.83 6.11 -5.83
C ALA A 137 -5.06 6.43 -6.68
N ARG A 138 -4.92 7.32 -7.67
CA ARG A 138 -5.98 7.62 -8.63
C ARG A 138 -6.37 6.39 -9.45
N ALA A 139 -5.39 5.70 -10.02
CA ALA A 139 -5.63 4.49 -10.80
C ALA A 139 -6.34 3.39 -9.98
N LEU A 140 -5.96 3.23 -8.71
CA LEU A 140 -6.60 2.30 -7.77
C LEU A 140 -8.06 2.69 -7.51
N SER A 141 -8.34 3.97 -7.26
CA SER A 141 -9.70 4.48 -7.05
C SER A 141 -10.58 4.30 -8.28
N ASP A 142 -10.08 4.65 -9.47
CA ASP A 142 -10.81 4.52 -10.73
C ASP A 142 -11.10 3.04 -11.07
N ARG A 143 -10.19 2.12 -10.72
CA ARG A 143 -10.43 0.68 -10.86
C ARG A 143 -11.52 0.20 -9.89
N ALA A 144 -11.47 0.61 -8.62
CA ALA A 144 -12.48 0.25 -7.64
C ALA A 144 -13.88 0.78 -8.04
N ALA A 145 -13.95 2.02 -8.51
CA ALA A 145 -15.19 2.62 -9.01
C ALA A 145 -15.77 1.86 -10.20
N ARG A 146 -14.93 1.47 -11.17
CA ARG A 146 -15.35 0.63 -12.31
C ARG A 146 -15.91 -0.72 -11.86
N GLN A 147 -15.22 -1.40 -10.95
CA GLN A 147 -15.68 -2.69 -10.41
C GLN A 147 -17.02 -2.56 -9.67
N ALA A 148 -17.18 -1.51 -8.87
CA ALA A 148 -18.43 -1.22 -8.17
C ALA A 148 -19.58 -0.94 -9.14
N ALA A 149 -19.33 -0.15 -10.20
CA ALA A 149 -20.32 0.13 -11.23
C ALA A 149 -20.76 -1.13 -11.98
N THR A 150 -19.84 -2.04 -12.31
CA THR A 150 -20.18 -3.33 -12.92
C THR A 150 -21.02 -4.19 -11.97
N ALA A 151 -20.65 -4.28 -10.69
CA ALA A 151 -21.41 -5.06 -9.70
C ALA A 151 -22.81 -4.48 -9.43
N ALA A 152 -22.98 -3.15 -9.52
CA ALA A 152 -24.28 -2.51 -9.34
C ALA A 152 -25.30 -2.91 -10.43
N GLN A 153 -24.83 -3.32 -11.62
CA GLN A 153 -25.71 -3.81 -12.69
C GLN A 153 -26.40 -5.14 -12.35
N THR A 154 -25.88 -5.90 -11.38
CA THR A 154 -26.48 -7.16 -10.92
C THR A 154 -27.26 -6.99 -9.61
N ARG A 155 -27.53 -5.74 -9.19
CA ARG A 155 -28.29 -5.46 -7.97
C ARG A 155 -29.78 -5.69 -8.21
N VAL A 156 -30.40 -6.50 -7.35
CA VAL A 156 -31.86 -6.70 -7.34
C VAL A 156 -32.49 -5.60 -6.49
N GLU A 157 -33.31 -4.75 -7.11
CA GLU A 157 -34.11 -3.73 -6.41
C GLU A 157 -35.50 -4.29 -6.11
N PHE A 158 -35.82 -4.47 -4.81
CA PHE A 158 -37.12 -5.01 -4.36
C PHE A 158 -38.23 -3.97 -4.29
N PHE A 159 -37.89 -2.68 -4.29
CA PHE A 159 -38.85 -1.59 -4.21
C PHE A 159 -38.62 -0.63 -5.37
N THR A 160 -39.60 -0.55 -6.27
CA THR A 160 -39.75 0.57 -7.19
C THR A 160 -40.89 1.42 -6.63
N MET A 161 -40.63 2.72 -6.40
CA MET A 161 -41.59 3.66 -5.83
C MET A 161 -42.85 3.70 -6.71
N ALA A 162 -43.93 3.07 -6.25
CA ALA A 162 -45.25 3.26 -6.84
C ALA A 162 -45.78 4.61 -6.35
N ARG A 163 -46.07 5.51 -7.30
CA ARG A 163 -46.89 6.70 -7.01
C ARG A 163 -48.29 6.16 -6.69
N GLY A 164 -48.75 6.39 -5.46
CA GLY A 164 -50.12 6.07 -5.08
C GLY A 164 -51.07 6.94 -5.89
N ASP A 165 -52.01 6.31 -6.57
CA ASP A 165 -53.21 6.96 -7.09
C ASP A 165 -54.31 6.81 -6.02
N ASP A 166 -55.07 7.89 -5.84
CA ASP A 166 -56.10 8.11 -4.81
C ASP A 166 -57.23 7.06 -4.74
#